data_AF-A0A5M9IWQ0-F1
#
_entry.id   AF-A0A5M9IWQ0-F1
#
_cell.length_a   1.000
_cell.length_b   1.000
_cell.length_c   1.000
_cell.angle_alpha   90.00
_cell.angle_beta   90.00
_cell.angle_gamma   90.00
#
_symmetry.space_group_name_H-M   'P 1'
#
loop_
_entity.id
_entity.type
_entity.pdbx_description
1 polymer ?
#
loop_
_entity_poly.entity_id
_entity_poly.type
_entity_poly.pdbx_seq_one_letter_code
_entity_poly.pdbx_strand_id
1 'polypeptide(L)'
;MALAARQRADHGPTLKSVRDVLQSPEIQDEVYANFLTRQGKAARYLFALLLEKNTAPEALLRSALTHRELTVRLAAVSACRELPVAQASPLLLEALSQPGAKVRVCVLRALLPLLDNPRPLLRKALLDASPSIRSLARFEAPRNNVDTLAVLSERVNQDVPAGKRDWLGVLGLAAELNAELDERWLTEALRSSYSTVRHAAVRLLGDDQLPELFEALDDPSDKVFRAAVTALDKQPWNSVRAGLDEKLDLDWHELSTARRQAILQLKPGWQQVAYLLERLDTEPIVKAFWLRQVELWCDRQYQIVDPVTSKIERGVLVKKLQSLAAAGLIRSDIVARVTR
;
A
#
# COMPACT_ATOMS: atom_id res chain seq x y z
N MET A 1 -4.19 38.91 -2.43
CA MET A 1 -4.82 37.72 -3.08
C MET A 1 -6.26 37.95 -3.52
N ALA A 2 -7.19 38.42 -2.67
CA ALA A 2 -8.59 38.63 -3.07
C ALA A 2 -8.76 39.73 -4.14
N LEU A 3 -8.03 40.85 -4.01
CA LEU A 3 -8.04 41.95 -4.99
C LEU A 3 -7.53 41.50 -6.39
N ALA A 4 -6.50 40.66 -6.45
CA ALA A 4 -5.95 40.15 -7.72
C ALA A 4 -6.92 39.24 -8.49
N ALA A 5 -7.94 38.68 -7.82
CA ALA A 5 -8.97 37.86 -8.46
C ALA A 5 -10.17 38.69 -8.96
N ARG A 6 -10.20 39.99 -8.68
CA ARG A 6 -11.28 40.89 -9.11
C ARG A 6 -10.88 41.56 -10.43
N GLN A 7 -11.75 41.45 -11.43
CA GLN A 7 -11.57 42.08 -12.74
C GLN A 7 -12.40 43.36 -12.91
N ARG A 8 -12.92 43.92 -11.82
CA ARG A 8 -13.86 45.06 -11.87
C ARG A 8 -13.17 46.43 -12.00
N ALA A 9 -11.87 46.50 -11.70
CA ALA A 9 -11.04 47.69 -11.86
C ALA A 9 -9.58 47.29 -12.03
N ASP A 10 -8.74 48.21 -12.50
CA ASP A 10 -7.29 48.01 -12.50
C ASP A 10 -6.74 48.13 -11.07
N HIS A 11 -6.39 46.98 -10.49
CA HIS A 11 -5.77 46.89 -9.17
C HIS A 11 -4.24 46.77 -9.24
N GLY A 12 -3.66 46.84 -10.43
CA GLY A 12 -2.21 46.71 -10.67
C GLY A 12 -1.38 47.65 -9.82
N PRO A 13 -1.67 48.98 -9.77
CA PRO A 13 -0.90 49.93 -8.96
C PRO A 13 -0.90 49.59 -7.47
N THR A 14 -2.06 49.29 -6.88
CA THR A 14 -2.17 48.93 -5.46
C THR A 14 -1.45 47.62 -5.15
N LEU A 15 -1.60 46.61 -6.01
CA LEU A 15 -0.91 45.34 -5.84
C LEU A 15 0.61 45.49 -5.92
N LYS A 16 1.10 46.39 -6.80
CA LYS A 16 2.51 46.72 -6.89
C LYS A 16 3.00 47.42 -5.63
N SER A 17 2.30 48.45 -5.13
CA SER A 17 2.68 49.13 -3.88
C SER A 17 2.71 48.18 -2.68
N VAL A 18 1.75 47.27 -2.55
CA VAL A 18 1.77 46.24 -1.49
C VAL A 18 2.95 45.28 -1.67
N ARG A 19 3.25 44.87 -2.90
CA ARG A 19 4.42 44.02 -3.19
C ARG A 19 5.72 44.72 -2.77
N ASP A 20 5.86 46.00 -3.10
CA ASP A 20 7.04 46.80 -2.80
C ASP A 20 7.26 46.93 -1.28
N VAL A 21 6.18 47.16 -0.52
CA VAL A 21 6.23 47.17 0.96
C VAL A 21 6.65 45.81 1.49
N LEU A 22 6.00 44.71 1.06
CA LEU A 22 6.33 43.35 1.52
C LEU A 22 7.74 42.88 1.11
N GLN A 23 8.42 43.62 0.23
CA GLN A 23 9.79 43.38 -0.19
C GLN A 23 10.77 44.43 0.35
N SER A 24 10.32 45.30 1.25
CA SER A 24 11.18 46.31 1.87
C SER A 24 12.07 45.65 2.93
N PRO A 25 13.34 46.08 3.06
CA PRO A 25 14.26 45.51 4.05
C PRO A 25 13.74 45.63 5.49
N GLU A 26 12.96 46.67 5.80
CA GLU A 26 12.49 46.99 7.15
C GLU A 26 11.53 45.94 7.72
N ILE A 27 10.79 45.23 6.86
CA ILE A 27 9.82 44.21 7.28
C ILE A 27 10.19 42.80 6.84
N GLN A 28 11.41 42.60 6.31
CA GLN A 28 11.84 41.32 5.76
C GLN A 28 11.72 40.17 6.78
N ASP A 29 12.15 40.39 8.02
CA ASP A 29 12.09 39.39 9.09
C ASP A 29 10.64 39.04 9.47
N GLU A 30 9.74 40.02 9.50
CA GLU A 30 8.32 39.81 9.79
C GLU A 30 7.62 39.03 8.67
N VAL A 31 7.97 39.33 7.41
CA VAL A 31 7.47 38.61 6.24
C VAL A 31 7.98 37.18 6.23
N TYR A 32 9.25 36.96 6.58
CA TYR A 32 9.86 35.65 6.71
C TYR A 32 9.21 34.83 7.83
N ALA A 33 9.04 35.41 9.03
CA ALA A 33 8.35 34.77 10.15
C ALA A 33 6.88 34.43 9.81
N ASN A 34 6.20 35.30 9.06
CA ASN A 34 4.87 35.00 8.53
C ASN A 34 4.92 33.83 7.54
N PHE A 35 5.86 33.80 6.60
CA PHE A 35 5.99 32.70 5.64
C PHE A 35 6.03 31.34 6.35
N LEU A 36 6.87 31.18 7.38
CA LEU A 36 7.03 29.93 8.14
C LEU A 36 5.71 29.43 8.77
N THR A 37 4.80 30.35 9.09
CA THR A 37 3.56 30.08 9.83
C THR A 37 2.29 30.24 9.00
N ARG A 38 2.39 30.45 7.68
CA ARG A 38 1.24 30.54 6.76
C ARG A 38 0.98 29.24 6.01
N GLN A 39 -0.20 29.15 5.39
CA GLN A 39 -0.66 28.00 4.61
C GLN A 39 -1.27 28.42 3.28
N GLY A 40 -1.48 27.45 2.40
CA GLY A 40 -2.24 27.61 1.16
C GLY A 40 -1.71 28.67 0.21
N LYS A 41 -2.60 29.53 -0.29
CA LYS A 41 -2.26 30.59 -1.27
C LYS A 41 -1.31 31.63 -0.70
N ALA A 42 -1.42 31.95 0.59
CA ALA A 42 -0.58 32.95 1.25
C ALA A 42 0.87 32.47 1.38
N ALA A 43 1.09 31.24 1.85
CA ALA A 43 2.44 30.67 1.97
C ALA A 43 3.17 30.62 0.61
N ARG A 44 2.46 30.18 -0.45
CA ARG A 44 3.01 30.17 -1.81
C ARG A 44 3.37 31.55 -2.33
N TYR A 45 2.51 32.54 -2.07
CA TYR A 45 2.76 33.92 -2.47
C TYR A 45 3.98 34.50 -1.74
N LEU A 46 4.04 34.34 -0.41
CA LEU A 46 5.17 34.82 0.40
C LEU A 46 6.47 34.13 0.02
N PHE A 47 6.46 32.82 -0.24
CA PHE A 47 7.64 32.11 -0.73
C PHE A 47 8.16 32.70 -2.05
N ALA A 48 7.29 32.86 -3.04
CA ALA A 48 7.67 33.43 -4.33
C ALA A 48 8.18 34.88 -4.19
N LEU A 49 7.54 35.66 -3.33
CA LEU A 49 7.91 37.04 -3.04
C LEU A 49 9.30 37.15 -2.41
N LEU A 50 9.56 36.31 -1.40
CA LEU A 50 10.84 36.26 -0.69
C LEU A 50 11.96 35.75 -1.59
N LEU A 51 11.67 34.78 -2.47
CA LEU A 51 12.67 34.23 -3.39
C LEU A 51 13.10 35.24 -4.46
N GLU A 52 12.19 36.04 -5.00
CA GLU A 52 12.44 36.95 -6.14
C GLU A 52 13.56 37.97 -5.89
N LYS A 53 13.71 38.48 -4.65
CA LYS A 53 14.74 39.48 -4.31
C LYS A 53 15.92 38.90 -3.52
N ASN A 54 15.92 37.61 -3.23
CA ASN A 54 16.94 37.04 -2.35
C ASN A 54 18.19 36.64 -3.14
N THR A 55 19.29 37.37 -2.91
CA THR A 55 20.60 37.12 -3.50
C THR A 55 21.36 35.97 -2.82
N ALA A 56 20.91 35.53 -1.63
CA ALA A 56 21.42 34.38 -0.88
C ALA A 56 20.24 33.50 -0.39
N PRO A 57 19.57 32.78 -1.31
CA PRO A 57 18.30 32.11 -1.04
C PRO A 57 18.42 30.85 -0.18
N GLU A 58 19.62 30.41 0.20
CA GLU A 58 19.86 29.12 0.85
C GLU A 58 19.08 28.95 2.16
N ALA A 59 19.04 29.98 3.01
CA ALA A 59 18.32 29.94 4.29
C ALA A 59 16.79 29.81 4.08
N LEU A 60 16.26 30.57 3.12
CA LEU A 60 14.86 30.50 2.71
C LEU A 60 14.53 29.13 2.14
N LEU A 61 15.36 28.61 1.24
CA LEU A 61 15.14 27.32 0.59
C LEU A 61 15.22 26.17 1.57
N ARG A 62 16.17 26.18 2.52
CA ARG A 62 16.24 25.18 3.60
C ARG A 62 14.93 25.13 4.41
N SER A 63 14.40 26.31 4.76
CA SER A 63 13.12 26.41 5.48
C SER A 63 11.92 26.01 4.61
N ALA A 64 11.97 26.33 3.31
CA ALA A 64 10.90 25.97 2.37
C ALA A 64 10.86 24.47 2.05
N LEU A 65 12.00 23.77 2.02
CA LEU A 65 12.11 22.34 1.78
C LEU A 65 11.54 21.49 2.93
N THR A 66 11.53 22.03 4.16
CA THR A 66 10.92 21.40 5.34
C THR A 66 9.53 21.96 5.66
N HIS A 67 9.02 22.89 4.86
CA HIS A 67 7.75 23.55 5.10
C HIS A 67 6.56 22.58 5.08
N ARG A 68 5.58 22.79 5.95
CA ARG A 68 4.38 21.91 6.05
C ARG A 68 3.59 21.79 4.74
N GLU A 69 3.51 22.88 3.98
CA GLU A 69 2.85 22.91 2.66
C GLU A 69 3.64 22.13 1.63
N LEU A 70 3.04 21.06 1.11
CA LEU A 70 3.61 20.25 0.01
C LEU A 70 3.97 21.12 -1.21
N THR A 71 3.12 22.09 -1.56
CA THR A 71 3.34 22.93 -2.74
C THR A 71 4.54 23.87 -2.59
N VAL A 72 4.78 24.39 -1.37
CA VAL A 72 5.99 25.17 -1.06
C VAL A 72 7.23 24.30 -1.16
N ARG A 73 7.20 23.09 -0.58
CA ARG A 73 8.33 22.14 -0.69
C ARG A 73 8.70 21.83 -2.14
N LEU A 74 7.69 21.56 -2.98
CA LEU A 74 7.92 21.29 -4.40
C LEU A 74 8.46 22.51 -5.15
N ALA A 75 7.96 23.72 -4.84
CA ALA A 75 8.47 24.95 -5.42
C ALA A 75 9.92 25.23 -4.99
N ALA A 76 10.28 24.91 -3.75
CA ALA A 76 11.65 25.00 -3.24
C ALA A 76 12.59 24.03 -3.97
N VAL A 77 12.16 22.79 -4.23
CA VAL A 77 12.93 21.85 -5.07
C VAL A 77 13.18 22.42 -6.47
N SER A 78 12.16 23.02 -7.09
CA SER A 78 12.33 23.68 -8.39
C SER A 78 13.31 24.85 -8.31
N ALA A 79 13.21 25.70 -7.29
CA ALA A 79 14.12 26.82 -7.09
C ALA A 79 15.57 26.37 -6.86
N CYS A 80 15.81 25.26 -6.14
CA CYS A 80 17.14 24.70 -5.98
C CYS A 80 17.79 24.29 -7.32
N ARG A 81 17.01 23.93 -8.34
CA ARG A 81 17.55 23.55 -9.67
C ARG A 81 18.11 24.74 -10.45
N GLU A 82 17.71 25.96 -10.09
CA GLU A 82 18.21 27.19 -10.69
C GLU A 82 19.47 27.72 -9.97
N LEU A 83 19.87 27.09 -8.86
CA LEU A 83 21.09 27.45 -8.12
C LEU A 83 22.33 26.78 -8.72
N PRO A 84 23.53 27.37 -8.51
CA PRO A 84 24.79 26.68 -8.74
C PRO A 84 24.85 25.35 -7.97
N VAL A 85 25.49 24.34 -8.56
CA VAL A 85 25.61 22.98 -8.01
C VAL A 85 26.09 22.99 -6.55
N ALA A 86 27.10 23.82 -6.24
CA ALA A 86 27.68 23.92 -4.90
C ALA A 86 26.67 24.36 -3.82
N GLN A 87 25.64 25.13 -4.20
CA GLN A 87 24.57 25.57 -3.29
C GLN A 87 23.38 24.60 -3.31
N ALA A 88 23.01 24.08 -4.48
CA ALA A 88 21.86 23.20 -4.66
C ALA A 88 22.04 21.83 -3.98
N SER A 89 23.20 21.20 -4.16
CA SER A 89 23.44 19.81 -3.74
C SER A 89 23.28 19.60 -2.22
N PRO A 90 23.86 20.44 -1.33
CA PRO A 90 23.65 20.31 0.11
C PRO A 90 22.18 20.42 0.52
N LEU A 91 21.43 21.38 -0.05
CA LEU A 91 20.02 21.59 0.25
C LEU A 91 19.17 20.39 -0.16
N LEU A 92 19.41 19.85 -1.35
CA LEU A 92 18.69 18.69 -1.86
C LEU A 92 19.05 17.40 -1.10
N LEU A 93 20.31 17.21 -0.71
CA LEU A 93 20.73 16.08 0.13
C LEU A 93 20.03 16.10 1.49
N GLU A 94 19.95 17.27 2.14
CA GLU A 94 19.22 17.45 3.39
C GLU A 94 17.72 17.15 3.22
N ALA A 95 17.11 17.66 2.15
CA ALA A 95 15.69 17.46 1.85
C ALA A 95 15.32 16.00 1.57
N LEU A 96 16.24 15.17 1.08
CA LEU A 96 15.97 13.77 0.77
C LEU A 96 15.71 12.93 2.04
N SER A 97 16.23 13.36 3.18
CA SER A 97 16.01 12.74 4.49
C SER A 97 14.66 13.11 5.10
N GLN A 98 13.96 14.10 4.56
CA GLN A 98 12.70 14.61 5.11
C GLN A 98 11.50 13.71 4.77
N PRO A 99 10.47 13.66 5.62
CA PRO A 99 9.26 12.89 5.34
C PRO A 99 8.50 13.38 4.09
N GLY A 100 7.93 12.43 3.34
CA GLY A 100 7.05 12.70 2.20
C GLY A 100 7.61 12.19 0.87
N ALA A 101 7.21 10.97 0.50
CA ALA A 101 7.69 10.28 -0.71
C ALA A 101 7.64 11.15 -1.98
N LYS A 102 6.54 11.88 -2.21
CA LYS A 102 6.38 12.73 -3.39
C LYS A 102 7.47 13.81 -3.49
N VAL A 103 7.77 14.49 -2.38
CA VAL A 103 8.84 15.51 -2.36
C VAL A 103 10.19 14.85 -2.57
N ARG A 104 10.46 13.75 -1.85
CA ARG A 104 11.73 13.01 -1.96
C ARG A 104 12.01 12.50 -3.37
N VAL A 105 10.99 12.09 -4.14
CA VAL A 105 11.16 11.69 -5.55
C VAL A 105 11.56 12.88 -6.41
N CYS A 106 10.93 14.04 -6.21
CA CYS A 106 11.32 15.27 -6.91
C CYS A 106 12.73 15.72 -6.53
N VAL A 107 13.08 15.65 -5.25
CA VAL A 107 14.43 15.92 -4.74
C VAL A 107 15.45 14.98 -5.38
N LEU A 108 15.22 13.67 -5.36
CA LEU A 108 16.12 12.68 -5.95
C LEU A 108 16.31 12.95 -7.45
N ARG A 109 15.23 13.23 -8.19
CA ARG A 109 15.30 13.59 -9.61
C ARG A 109 16.09 14.87 -9.87
N ALA A 110 15.96 15.87 -9.00
CA ALA A 110 16.71 17.12 -9.11
C ALA A 110 18.19 16.94 -8.75
N LEU A 111 18.49 16.07 -7.79
CA LEU A 111 19.83 15.87 -7.25
C LEU A 111 20.71 14.98 -8.14
N LEU A 112 20.18 13.90 -8.72
CA LEU A 112 20.98 12.92 -9.46
C LEU A 112 21.86 13.53 -10.57
N PRO A 113 21.36 14.48 -11.41
CA PRO A 113 22.19 15.12 -12.44
C PRO A 113 23.30 16.03 -11.88
N LEU A 114 23.24 16.40 -10.60
CA LEU A 114 24.19 17.30 -9.95
C LEU A 114 25.33 16.57 -9.24
N LEU A 115 25.29 15.23 -9.23
CA LEU A 115 26.28 14.40 -8.54
C LEU A 115 27.33 13.89 -9.52
N ASP A 116 28.61 14.07 -9.18
CA ASP A 116 29.71 13.46 -9.92
C ASP A 116 29.66 11.92 -9.88
N ASN A 117 29.18 11.36 -8.76
CA ASN A 117 28.99 9.92 -8.58
C ASN A 117 27.64 9.63 -7.90
N PRO A 118 26.56 9.39 -8.66
CA PRO A 118 25.24 9.10 -8.11
C PRO A 118 25.11 7.68 -7.54
N ARG A 119 26.09 6.78 -7.77
CA ARG A 119 25.98 5.35 -7.40
C ARG A 119 25.66 5.11 -5.92
N PRO A 120 26.36 5.72 -4.94
CA PRO A 120 26.05 5.48 -3.52
C PRO A 120 24.62 5.89 -3.16
N LEU A 121 24.15 7.00 -3.74
CA LEU A 121 22.80 7.49 -3.50
C LEU A 121 21.75 6.57 -4.13
N LEU A 122 21.97 6.12 -5.36
CA LEU A 122 21.08 5.17 -6.05
C LEU A 122 20.98 3.85 -5.28
N ARG A 123 22.10 3.31 -4.80
CA ARG A 123 22.11 2.09 -3.98
C ARG A 123 21.28 2.25 -2.71
N LYS A 124 21.36 3.40 -2.03
CA LYS A 124 20.49 3.72 -0.88
C LYS A 124 19.02 3.85 -1.29
N ALA A 125 18.73 4.50 -2.42
CA ALA A 125 17.38 4.74 -2.90
C ALA A 125 16.67 3.46 -3.38
N LEU A 126 17.42 2.48 -3.89
CA LEU A 126 16.92 1.13 -4.23
C LEU A 126 16.38 0.38 -3.01
N LEU A 127 16.90 0.66 -1.82
CA LEU A 127 16.47 0.08 -0.55
C LEU A 127 15.54 1.02 0.23
N ASP A 128 14.96 2.03 -0.41
CA ASP A 128 14.04 2.94 0.27
C ASP A 128 12.68 2.28 0.53
N ALA A 129 12.06 2.56 1.68
CA ALA A 129 10.72 2.07 2.02
C ALA A 129 9.62 2.52 1.03
N SER A 130 9.83 3.62 0.29
CA SER A 130 8.85 4.16 -0.66
C SER A 130 9.00 3.51 -2.05
N PRO A 131 7.97 2.85 -2.59
CA PRO A 131 8.00 2.28 -3.94
C PRO A 131 8.34 3.32 -5.02
N SER A 132 7.86 4.56 -4.90
CA SER A 132 8.16 5.61 -5.88
C SER A 132 9.64 6.04 -5.90
N ILE A 133 10.35 5.91 -4.79
CA ILE A 133 11.79 6.21 -4.71
C ILE A 133 12.58 5.06 -5.36
N ARG A 134 12.25 3.82 -5.00
CA ARG A 134 12.85 2.62 -5.62
C ARG A 134 12.61 2.58 -7.11
N SER A 135 11.40 2.89 -7.57
CA SER A 135 11.06 2.93 -8.99
C SER A 135 11.93 3.93 -9.77
N LEU A 136 12.12 5.16 -9.25
CA LEU A 136 13.04 6.12 -9.85
C LEU A 136 14.50 5.62 -9.80
N ALA A 137 14.93 5.07 -8.68
CA ALA A 137 16.29 4.55 -8.53
C ALA A 137 16.58 3.41 -9.50
N ARG A 138 15.64 2.47 -9.69
CA ARG A 138 15.71 1.37 -10.67
C ARG A 138 15.76 1.87 -12.10
N PHE A 139 14.99 2.91 -12.41
CA PHE A 139 15.02 3.53 -13.73
C PHE A 139 16.39 4.17 -14.04
N GLU A 140 17.01 4.80 -13.05
CA GLU A 140 18.31 5.47 -13.20
C GLU A 140 19.51 4.51 -13.05
N ALA A 141 19.33 3.36 -12.41
CA ALA A 141 20.41 2.42 -12.07
C ALA A 141 21.23 1.94 -13.28
N PRO A 142 20.65 1.51 -14.42
CA PRO A 142 21.41 1.05 -15.58
C PRO A 142 22.32 2.13 -16.18
N ARG A 143 21.83 3.38 -16.26
CA ARG A 143 22.60 4.52 -16.79
C ARG A 143 23.79 4.89 -15.93
N ASN A 144 23.77 4.47 -14.67
CA ASN A 144 24.79 4.77 -13.67
C ASN A 144 25.60 3.53 -13.27
N ASN A 145 25.52 2.44 -14.04
CA ASN A 145 26.22 1.18 -13.79
C ASN A 145 25.96 0.63 -12.38
N VAL A 146 24.72 0.71 -11.91
CA VAL A 146 24.28 0.09 -10.65
C VAL A 146 23.46 -1.15 -10.99
N ASP A 147 23.97 -2.32 -10.63
CA ASP A 147 23.22 -3.56 -10.69
C ASP A 147 22.24 -3.62 -9.51
N THR A 148 20.95 -3.60 -9.83
CA THR A 148 19.88 -3.60 -8.83
C THR A 148 19.77 -4.94 -8.09
N LEU A 149 20.00 -6.06 -8.79
CA LEU A 149 19.95 -7.37 -8.18
C LEU A 149 21.16 -7.54 -7.24
N ALA A 150 22.35 -7.11 -7.66
CA ALA A 150 23.53 -7.11 -6.79
C ALA A 150 23.31 -6.30 -5.51
N VAL A 151 22.66 -5.14 -5.57
CA VAL A 151 22.31 -4.34 -4.38
C VAL A 151 21.40 -5.11 -3.42
N LEU A 152 20.40 -5.82 -3.94
CA LEU A 152 19.55 -6.68 -3.11
C LEU A 152 20.37 -7.82 -2.50
N SER A 153 21.14 -8.55 -3.32
CA SER A 153 21.98 -9.68 -2.89
C SER A 153 22.98 -9.28 -1.79
N GLU A 154 23.67 -8.15 -1.97
CA GLU A 154 24.59 -7.61 -0.97
C GLU A 154 23.87 -7.24 0.33
N ARG A 155 22.62 -6.75 0.25
CA ARG A 155 21.84 -6.40 1.43
C ARG A 155 21.32 -7.64 2.16
N VAL A 156 20.86 -8.66 1.46
CA VAL A 156 20.33 -9.88 2.10
C VAL A 156 21.42 -10.72 2.76
N ASN A 157 22.68 -10.59 2.32
CA ASN A 157 23.85 -11.18 2.96
C ASN A 157 24.26 -10.53 4.30
N GLN A 158 23.57 -9.46 4.72
CA GLN A 158 23.76 -8.82 6.02
C GLN A 158 22.65 -9.25 6.99
N ASP A 159 22.77 -8.85 8.26
CA ASP A 159 21.73 -9.13 9.24
C ASP A 159 20.37 -8.52 8.86
N VAL A 160 19.33 -9.23 9.29
CA VAL A 160 17.94 -8.79 9.14
C VAL A 160 17.77 -7.42 9.80
N PRO A 161 17.03 -6.48 9.17
CA PRO A 161 16.92 -5.14 9.69
C PRO A 161 16.15 -5.08 11.01
N ALA A 162 16.55 -4.18 11.92
CA ALA A 162 15.74 -3.86 13.10
C ALA A 162 14.62 -2.84 12.78
N GLY A 163 14.86 -1.97 11.80
CA GLY A 163 13.99 -0.85 11.45
C GLY A 163 12.89 -1.23 10.45
N LYS A 164 11.66 -0.79 10.72
CA LYS A 164 10.50 -0.94 9.81
C LYS A 164 10.79 -0.45 8.39
N ARG A 165 11.49 0.69 8.24
CA ARG A 165 11.76 1.30 6.93
C ARG A 165 12.68 0.42 6.09
N ASP A 166 13.71 -0.15 6.72
CA ASP A 166 14.70 -0.98 6.03
C ASP A 166 14.08 -2.31 5.60
N TRP A 167 13.22 -2.91 6.45
CA TRP A 167 12.37 -4.04 6.06
C TRP A 167 11.56 -3.77 4.80
N LEU A 168 10.80 -2.67 4.79
CA LEU A 168 9.96 -2.30 3.64
C LEU A 168 10.77 -1.95 2.38
N GLY A 169 12.02 -1.54 2.56
CA GLY A 169 12.99 -1.34 1.50
C GLY A 169 13.36 -2.66 0.82
N VAL A 170 13.86 -3.62 1.60
CA VAL A 170 14.32 -4.93 1.11
C VAL A 170 13.17 -5.76 0.55
N LEU A 171 12.10 -5.97 1.34
CA LEU A 171 10.94 -6.76 0.89
C LEU A 171 10.28 -6.13 -0.34
N GLY A 172 10.23 -4.81 -0.37
CA GLY A 172 9.69 -4.06 -1.49
C GLY A 172 10.53 -4.22 -2.76
N LEU A 173 11.86 -4.13 -2.64
CA LEU A 173 12.75 -4.35 -3.78
C LEU A 173 12.69 -5.80 -4.28
N ALA A 174 12.69 -6.78 -3.36
CA ALA A 174 12.54 -8.19 -3.70
C ALA A 174 11.26 -8.46 -4.49
N ALA A 175 10.12 -7.93 -4.03
CA ALA A 175 8.83 -8.08 -4.71
C ALA A 175 8.84 -7.47 -6.12
N GLU A 176 9.43 -6.28 -6.27
CA GLU A 176 9.48 -5.62 -7.58
C GLU A 176 10.48 -6.31 -8.55
N LEU A 177 11.44 -7.07 -8.04
CA LEU A 177 12.40 -7.83 -8.85
C LEU A 177 11.97 -9.28 -9.08
N ASN A 178 10.89 -9.73 -8.43
CA ASN A 178 10.54 -11.14 -8.33
C ASN A 178 11.73 -11.99 -7.84
N ALA A 179 12.46 -11.46 -6.87
CA ALA A 179 13.61 -12.13 -6.26
C ALA A 179 13.15 -12.89 -5.02
N GLU A 180 13.55 -14.15 -4.95
CA GLU A 180 13.33 -14.99 -3.77
C GLU A 180 14.25 -14.52 -2.63
N LEU A 181 13.70 -14.52 -1.43
CA LEU A 181 14.45 -14.30 -0.20
C LEU A 181 14.62 -15.65 0.49
N ASP A 182 15.74 -15.83 1.18
CA ASP A 182 15.95 -17.05 1.96
C ASP A 182 14.92 -17.19 3.10
N GLU A 183 14.84 -18.41 3.63
CA GLU A 183 13.89 -18.79 4.68
C GLU A 183 14.06 -17.96 5.96
N ARG A 184 15.31 -17.58 6.32
CA ARG A 184 15.58 -16.74 7.50
C ARG A 184 14.91 -15.39 7.35
N TRP A 185 15.07 -14.75 6.19
CA TRP A 185 14.49 -13.44 5.92
C TRP A 185 12.97 -13.47 5.91
N LEU A 186 12.36 -14.47 5.26
CA LEU A 186 10.91 -14.60 5.22
C LEU A 186 10.33 -14.90 6.61
N THR A 187 10.92 -15.84 7.36
CA THR A 187 10.48 -16.20 8.71
C THR A 187 10.49 -15.00 9.66
N GLU A 188 11.59 -14.25 9.69
CA GLU A 188 11.70 -13.06 10.54
C GLU A 188 10.73 -11.94 10.11
N ALA A 189 10.51 -11.79 8.80
CA ALA A 189 9.56 -10.80 8.28
C ALA A 189 8.11 -11.15 8.64
N LEU A 190 7.72 -12.43 8.57
CA LEU A 190 6.41 -12.93 8.97
C LEU A 190 6.17 -12.82 10.47
N ARG A 191 7.23 -12.89 11.30
CA ARG A 191 7.15 -12.72 12.77
C ARG A 191 7.31 -11.27 13.23
N SER A 192 7.52 -10.34 12.31
CA SER A 192 7.74 -8.93 12.64
C SER A 192 6.61 -8.33 13.49
N SER A 193 6.97 -7.51 14.47
CA SER A 193 5.98 -6.72 15.24
C SER A 193 5.22 -5.71 14.38
N TYR A 194 5.75 -5.36 13.20
CA TYR A 194 5.11 -4.44 12.27
C TYR A 194 4.19 -5.18 11.28
N SER A 195 2.88 -4.97 11.39
CA SER A 195 1.90 -5.57 10.47
C SER A 195 2.13 -5.23 8.99
N THR A 196 2.72 -4.09 8.67
CA THR A 196 3.08 -3.74 7.28
C THR A 196 4.26 -4.54 6.74
N VAL A 197 5.17 -4.98 7.62
CA VAL A 197 6.30 -5.84 7.24
C VAL A 197 5.77 -7.25 6.99
N ARG A 198 4.97 -7.80 7.91
CA ARG A 198 4.28 -9.08 7.71
C ARG A 198 3.45 -9.09 6.43
N HIS A 199 2.67 -8.03 6.18
CA HIS A 199 1.91 -7.89 4.93
C HIS A 199 2.79 -7.90 3.68
N ALA A 200 3.98 -7.26 3.72
CA ALA A 200 4.91 -7.31 2.61
C ALA A 200 5.53 -8.71 2.43
N ALA A 201 5.80 -9.41 3.54
CA ALA A 201 6.33 -10.77 3.53
C ALA A 201 5.31 -11.78 2.96
N VAL A 202 4.04 -11.72 3.36
CA VAL A 202 2.99 -12.60 2.81
C VAL A 202 2.86 -12.47 1.29
N ARG A 203 3.15 -11.29 0.73
CA ARG A 203 3.12 -11.07 -0.73
C ARG A 203 4.32 -11.65 -1.48
N LEU A 204 5.37 -12.05 -0.76
CA LEU A 204 6.55 -12.72 -1.29
C LEU A 204 6.46 -14.24 -1.17
N LEU A 205 5.45 -14.76 -0.46
CA LEU A 205 5.28 -16.20 -0.32
C LEU A 205 4.95 -16.84 -1.67
N GLY A 206 5.65 -17.94 -1.95
CA GLY A 206 5.48 -18.76 -3.14
C GLY A 206 4.35 -19.78 -3.02
N ASP A 207 4.14 -20.52 -4.11
CA ASP A 207 3.10 -21.55 -4.20
C ASP A 207 3.39 -22.78 -3.30
N ASP A 208 4.65 -22.98 -2.91
CA ASP A 208 5.12 -24.04 -2.02
C ASP A 208 5.02 -23.69 -0.53
N GLN A 209 4.70 -22.44 -0.19
CA GLN A 209 4.63 -21.92 1.18
C GLN A 209 3.18 -21.80 1.68
N LEU A 210 2.37 -22.83 1.39
CA LEU A 210 0.99 -22.90 1.85
C LEU A 210 0.83 -22.87 3.38
N PRO A 211 1.65 -23.55 4.19
CA PRO A 211 1.54 -23.48 5.65
C PRO A 211 1.61 -22.04 6.17
N GLU A 212 2.57 -21.25 5.69
CA GLU A 212 2.75 -19.86 6.07
C GLU A 212 1.58 -18.98 5.60
N LEU A 213 1.00 -19.28 4.44
CA LEU A 213 -0.21 -18.61 3.95
C LEU A 213 -1.43 -18.90 4.82
N PHE A 214 -1.58 -20.14 5.30
CA PHE A 214 -2.66 -20.49 6.23
C PHE A 214 -2.45 -19.86 7.61
N GLU A 215 -1.23 -19.85 8.15
CA GLU A 215 -0.90 -19.12 9.39
C GLU A 215 -1.22 -17.62 9.27
N ALA A 216 -0.98 -17.01 8.10
CA ALA A 216 -1.28 -15.61 7.87
C ALA A 216 -2.80 -15.28 7.87
N LEU A 217 -3.69 -16.27 7.80
CA LEU A 217 -5.13 -16.07 8.01
C LEU A 217 -5.46 -15.77 9.49
N ASP A 218 -4.57 -16.10 10.41
CA ASP A 218 -4.71 -15.79 11.84
C ASP A 218 -4.19 -14.42 12.23
N ASP A 219 -3.55 -13.71 11.30
CA ASP A 219 -2.92 -12.44 11.64
C ASP A 219 -3.96 -11.43 12.16
N PRO A 220 -3.71 -10.75 13.29
CA PRO A 220 -4.64 -9.76 13.85
C PRO A 220 -4.84 -8.55 12.92
N SER A 221 -3.91 -8.29 12.00
CA SER A 221 -4.03 -7.24 11.00
C SER A 221 -4.87 -7.70 9.81
N ASP A 222 -5.99 -7.03 9.57
CA ASP A 222 -6.83 -7.28 8.39
C ASP A 222 -6.09 -7.12 7.06
N LYS A 223 -5.03 -6.30 7.01
CA LYS A 223 -4.21 -6.18 5.80
C LYS A 223 -3.43 -7.46 5.51
N VAL A 224 -2.88 -8.11 6.54
CA VAL A 224 -2.12 -9.35 6.40
C VAL A 224 -3.07 -10.48 6.03
N PHE A 225 -4.17 -10.61 6.77
CA PHE A 225 -5.26 -11.54 6.45
C PHE A 225 -5.70 -11.45 4.98
N ARG A 226 -5.98 -10.23 4.48
CA ARG A 226 -6.39 -10.05 3.08
C ARG A 226 -5.30 -10.38 2.08
N ALA A 227 -4.03 -10.17 2.41
CA ALA A 227 -2.93 -10.59 1.55
C ALA A 227 -2.86 -12.12 1.45
N ALA A 228 -3.05 -12.84 2.57
CA ALA A 228 -3.11 -14.29 2.60
C ALA A 228 -4.30 -14.81 1.78
N VAL A 229 -5.50 -14.25 1.96
CA VAL A 229 -6.67 -14.56 1.12
C VAL A 229 -6.36 -14.35 -0.37
N THR A 230 -5.75 -13.22 -0.73
CA THR A 230 -5.40 -12.94 -2.15
C THR A 230 -4.36 -13.91 -2.71
N ALA A 231 -3.44 -14.39 -1.87
CA ALA A 231 -2.43 -15.36 -2.29
C ALA A 231 -3.03 -16.76 -2.43
N LEU A 232 -3.84 -17.20 -1.47
CA LEU A 232 -4.54 -18.49 -1.49
C LEU A 232 -5.55 -18.58 -2.64
N ASP A 233 -6.22 -17.50 -3.01
CA ASP A 233 -7.17 -17.46 -4.15
C ASP A 233 -6.50 -17.76 -5.50
N LYS A 234 -5.19 -17.56 -5.61
CA LYS A 234 -4.42 -17.87 -6.82
C LYS A 234 -3.94 -19.31 -6.87
N GLN A 235 -4.01 -20.03 -5.75
CA GLN A 235 -3.50 -21.38 -5.66
C GLN A 235 -4.46 -22.37 -6.32
N PRO A 236 -3.96 -23.47 -6.91
CA PRO A 236 -4.82 -24.52 -7.41
C PRO A 236 -5.76 -25.04 -6.31
N TRP A 237 -7.06 -25.14 -6.59
CA TRP A 237 -8.07 -25.57 -5.61
C TRP A 237 -7.69 -26.86 -4.87
N ASN A 238 -7.15 -27.84 -5.59
CA ASN A 238 -6.74 -29.13 -5.01
C ASN A 238 -5.67 -29.00 -3.93
N SER A 239 -4.81 -27.97 -4.02
CA SER A 239 -3.74 -27.73 -3.05
C SER A 239 -4.25 -27.05 -1.77
N VAL A 240 -5.31 -26.23 -1.87
CA VAL A 240 -5.83 -25.46 -0.73
C VAL A 240 -7.06 -26.08 -0.06
N ARG A 241 -7.75 -27.02 -0.71
CA ARG A 241 -9.00 -27.60 -0.21
C ARG A 241 -8.92 -28.07 1.24
N ALA A 242 -7.96 -28.94 1.54
CA ALA A 242 -7.81 -29.57 2.85
C ALA A 242 -7.51 -28.52 3.94
N GLY A 243 -6.56 -27.62 3.70
CA GLY A 243 -6.23 -26.56 4.66
C GLY A 243 -7.38 -25.58 4.89
N LEU A 244 -8.20 -25.29 3.87
CA LEU A 244 -9.40 -24.46 4.04
C LEU A 244 -10.51 -25.18 4.82
N ASP A 245 -10.66 -26.49 4.65
CA ASP A 245 -11.60 -27.29 5.46
C ASP A 245 -11.15 -27.30 6.93
N GLU A 246 -9.88 -27.64 7.20
CA GLU A 246 -9.28 -27.62 8.54
C GLU A 246 -9.43 -26.25 9.20
N LYS A 247 -9.11 -25.17 8.47
CA LYS A 247 -9.19 -23.80 8.99
C LYS A 247 -10.60 -23.40 9.40
N LEU A 248 -11.59 -23.75 8.58
CA LEU A 248 -12.98 -23.45 8.90
C LEU A 248 -13.47 -24.33 10.04
N ASP A 249 -13.12 -25.61 10.07
CA ASP A 249 -13.52 -26.53 11.13
C ASP A 249 -13.01 -26.10 12.51
N LEU A 250 -11.76 -25.64 12.59
CA LEU A 250 -11.17 -25.17 13.84
C LEU A 250 -11.79 -23.84 14.29
N ASP A 251 -11.87 -22.86 13.39
CA ASP A 251 -12.06 -21.46 13.82
C ASP A 251 -13.42 -20.88 13.45
N TRP A 252 -14.34 -21.66 12.85
CA TRP A 252 -15.61 -21.13 12.33
C TRP A 252 -16.30 -20.21 13.33
N HIS A 253 -16.42 -20.63 14.59
CA HIS A 253 -17.13 -19.88 15.63
C HIS A 253 -16.35 -18.69 16.18
N GLU A 254 -15.03 -18.72 16.15
CA GLU A 254 -14.16 -17.63 16.64
C GLU A 254 -13.97 -16.53 15.59
N LEU A 255 -14.01 -16.89 14.31
CA LEU A 255 -13.89 -15.96 13.20
C LEU A 255 -15.06 -14.97 13.18
N SER A 256 -14.70 -13.68 13.00
CA SER A 256 -15.67 -12.65 12.64
C SER A 256 -16.39 -13.04 11.34
N THR A 257 -17.64 -12.58 11.19
CA THR A 257 -18.43 -12.88 9.99
C THR A 257 -17.70 -12.48 8.71
N ALA A 258 -16.96 -11.36 8.71
CA ALA A 258 -16.21 -10.90 7.55
C ALA A 258 -15.06 -11.86 7.18
N ARG A 259 -14.25 -12.28 8.16
CA ARG A 259 -13.12 -13.20 7.91
C ARG A 259 -13.60 -14.59 7.50
N ARG A 260 -14.60 -15.12 8.21
CA ARG A 260 -15.25 -16.39 7.87
C ARG A 260 -15.76 -16.41 6.44
N GLN A 261 -16.46 -15.35 6.02
CA GLN A 261 -16.95 -15.26 4.64
C GLN A 261 -15.81 -15.16 3.64
N ALA A 262 -14.76 -14.38 3.92
CA ALA A 262 -13.60 -14.31 3.03
C ALA A 262 -12.90 -15.67 2.85
N ILE A 263 -12.74 -16.45 3.93
CA ILE A 263 -12.16 -17.81 3.84
C ILE A 263 -13.12 -18.75 3.10
N LEU A 264 -14.42 -18.72 3.40
CA LEU A 264 -15.40 -19.54 2.68
C LEU A 264 -15.42 -19.22 1.18
N GLN A 265 -15.28 -17.95 0.79
CA GLN A 265 -15.24 -17.53 -0.62
C GLN A 265 -13.99 -17.99 -1.38
N LEU A 266 -12.94 -18.47 -0.70
CA LEU A 266 -11.81 -19.14 -1.36
C LEU A 266 -12.21 -20.52 -1.92
N LYS A 267 -13.32 -21.09 -1.47
CA LYS A 267 -13.86 -22.34 -2.02
C LYS A 267 -14.69 -22.05 -3.28
N PRO A 268 -14.60 -22.88 -4.33
CA PRO A 268 -15.52 -22.83 -5.47
C PRO A 268 -16.98 -22.85 -5.00
N GLY A 269 -17.87 -22.18 -5.72
CA GLY A 269 -19.24 -21.92 -5.25
C GLY A 269 -19.98 -23.17 -4.76
N TRP A 270 -19.93 -24.29 -5.50
CA TRP A 270 -20.57 -25.53 -5.05
C TRP A 270 -19.82 -26.23 -3.92
N GLN A 271 -18.50 -26.05 -3.81
CA GLN A 271 -17.71 -26.55 -2.67
C GLN A 271 -18.04 -25.79 -1.37
N GLN A 272 -18.46 -24.52 -1.46
CA GLN A 272 -18.95 -23.77 -0.29
C GLN A 272 -20.17 -24.45 0.32
N VAL A 273 -21.18 -24.78 -0.50
CA VAL A 273 -22.39 -25.43 0.01
C VAL A 273 -22.15 -26.89 0.38
N ALA A 274 -21.23 -27.58 -0.31
CA ALA A 274 -20.80 -28.93 0.08
C ALA A 274 -20.30 -28.93 1.53
N TYR A 275 -19.37 -28.02 1.87
CA TYR A 275 -18.86 -27.85 3.22
C TYR A 275 -19.98 -27.57 4.24
N LEU A 276 -20.87 -26.61 3.95
CA LEU A 276 -21.98 -26.27 4.86
C LEU A 276 -22.95 -27.43 5.10
N LEU A 277 -23.23 -28.22 4.06
CA LEU A 277 -24.11 -29.38 4.13
C LEU A 277 -23.45 -30.56 4.86
N GLU A 278 -22.13 -30.71 4.74
CA GLU A 278 -21.37 -31.69 5.54
C GLU A 278 -21.40 -31.32 7.02
N ARG A 279 -21.22 -30.03 7.35
CA ARG A 279 -21.29 -29.56 8.74
C ARG A 279 -22.67 -29.72 9.36
N LEU A 280 -23.71 -29.48 8.57
CA LEU A 280 -25.09 -29.77 8.98
C LEU A 280 -25.32 -31.23 9.38
N ASP A 281 -24.68 -32.18 8.69
CA ASP A 281 -24.84 -33.62 8.96
C ASP A 281 -24.04 -34.08 10.19
N THR A 282 -22.84 -33.52 10.35
CA THR A 282 -21.85 -33.95 11.34
C THR A 282 -22.00 -33.25 12.69
N GLU A 283 -22.65 -32.10 12.75
CA GLU A 283 -22.91 -31.34 13.98
C GLU A 283 -24.41 -31.14 14.27
N PRO A 284 -25.14 -32.23 14.59
CA PRO A 284 -26.59 -32.18 14.77
C PRO A 284 -27.03 -31.33 15.98
N ILE A 285 -26.14 -31.11 16.95
CA ILE A 285 -26.42 -30.30 18.15
C ILE A 285 -26.68 -28.84 17.78
N VAL A 286 -25.96 -28.31 16.79
CA VAL A 286 -26.10 -26.92 16.30
C VAL A 286 -26.77 -26.87 14.92
N LYS A 287 -27.64 -27.84 14.62
CA LYS A 287 -28.33 -27.98 13.32
C LYS A 287 -29.01 -26.70 12.84
N ALA A 288 -29.72 -25.99 13.72
CA ALA A 288 -30.42 -24.75 13.36
C ALA A 288 -29.47 -23.64 12.88
N PHE A 289 -28.27 -23.60 13.45
CA PHE A 289 -27.23 -22.67 13.03
C PHE A 289 -26.73 -23.00 11.61
N TRP A 290 -26.42 -24.26 11.33
CA TRP A 290 -25.95 -24.68 10.00
C TRP A 290 -27.03 -24.55 8.93
N LEU A 291 -28.30 -24.85 9.24
CA LEU A 291 -29.43 -24.57 8.34
C LEU A 291 -29.48 -23.08 7.95
N ARG A 292 -29.29 -22.19 8.92
CA ARG A 292 -29.22 -20.74 8.64
C ARG A 292 -28.03 -20.38 7.76
N GLN A 293 -26.87 -21.02 7.92
CA GLN A 293 -25.72 -20.77 7.04
C GLN A 293 -25.98 -21.24 5.60
N VAL A 294 -26.59 -22.40 5.43
CA VAL A 294 -27.01 -22.92 4.11
C VAL A 294 -28.00 -21.96 3.46
N GLU A 295 -29.01 -21.50 4.20
CA GLU A 295 -29.99 -20.54 3.71
C GLU A 295 -29.36 -19.20 3.32
N LEU A 296 -28.47 -18.64 4.16
CA LEU A 296 -27.73 -17.41 3.86
C LEU A 296 -26.84 -17.56 2.62
N TRP A 297 -26.23 -18.75 2.44
CA TRP A 297 -25.46 -19.04 1.25
C TRP A 297 -26.36 -19.04 0.02
N CYS A 298 -27.49 -19.78 0.03
CA CYS A 298 -28.45 -19.84 -1.08
C CYS A 298 -28.99 -18.45 -1.44
N ASP A 299 -29.30 -17.62 -0.44
CA ASP A 299 -29.87 -16.29 -0.66
C ASP A 299 -28.91 -15.37 -1.44
N ARG A 300 -27.60 -15.53 -1.23
CA ARG A 300 -26.55 -14.76 -1.91
C ARG A 300 -26.22 -15.24 -3.32
N GLN A 301 -26.67 -16.43 -3.71
CA GLN A 301 -26.37 -16.96 -5.04
C GLN A 301 -27.33 -16.39 -6.07
N TYR A 302 -26.76 -15.67 -7.04
CA TYR A 302 -27.45 -15.20 -8.24
C TYR A 302 -27.02 -15.98 -9.48
N GLN A 303 -25.71 -16.20 -9.64
CA GLN A 303 -25.12 -17.05 -10.67
C GLN A 303 -23.88 -17.73 -10.09
N ILE A 304 -23.86 -19.07 -10.10
CA ILE A 304 -22.70 -19.83 -9.60
C ILE A 304 -21.79 -20.16 -10.78
N VAL A 305 -20.66 -19.46 -10.86
CA VAL A 305 -19.57 -19.81 -11.77
C VAL A 305 -18.58 -20.68 -11.01
N ASP A 306 -18.64 -21.98 -11.26
CA ASP A 306 -17.77 -22.96 -10.64
C ASP A 306 -17.42 -23.99 -11.72
N PRO A 307 -16.26 -23.89 -12.38
CA PRO A 307 -15.81 -24.89 -13.35
C PRO A 307 -15.17 -26.11 -12.69
N VAL A 308 -14.93 -26.07 -11.38
CA VAL A 308 -14.14 -27.06 -10.63
C VAL A 308 -15.00 -28.24 -10.19
N THR A 309 -16.18 -27.96 -9.61
CA THR A 309 -17.07 -29.00 -9.10
C THR A 309 -17.73 -29.77 -10.24
N SER A 310 -17.72 -31.10 -10.24
CA SER A 310 -18.28 -31.90 -11.34
C SER A 310 -19.81 -31.78 -11.46
N LYS A 311 -20.40 -32.00 -12.65
CA LYS A 311 -21.87 -32.00 -12.83
C LYS A 311 -22.57 -33.04 -11.94
N ILE A 312 -21.94 -34.19 -11.73
CA ILE A 312 -22.48 -35.28 -10.90
C ILE A 312 -22.56 -34.81 -9.44
N GLU A 313 -21.47 -34.25 -8.93
CA GLU A 313 -21.40 -33.73 -7.56
C GLU A 313 -22.38 -32.58 -7.33
N ARG A 314 -22.48 -31.63 -8.28
CA ARG A 314 -23.51 -30.59 -8.25
C ARG A 314 -24.91 -31.18 -8.16
N GLY A 315 -25.21 -32.22 -8.94
CA GLY A 315 -26.51 -32.89 -8.89
C GLY A 315 -26.84 -33.50 -7.52
N VAL A 316 -25.83 -34.03 -6.81
CA VAL A 316 -25.99 -34.52 -5.43
C VAL A 316 -26.31 -33.38 -4.47
N LEU A 317 -25.56 -32.28 -4.54
CA LEU A 317 -25.76 -31.10 -3.69
C LEU A 317 -27.14 -30.47 -3.92
N VAL A 318 -27.56 -30.33 -5.18
CA VAL A 318 -28.87 -29.82 -5.57
C VAL A 318 -29.99 -30.67 -4.98
N LYS A 319 -29.90 -32.01 -5.10
CA LYS A 319 -30.90 -32.92 -4.50
C LYS A 319 -30.99 -32.77 -2.99
N LYS A 320 -29.86 -32.58 -2.31
CA LYS A 320 -29.81 -32.37 -0.86
C LYS A 320 -30.44 -31.03 -0.46
N LEU A 321 -30.21 -29.96 -1.21
CA LEU A 321 -30.90 -28.68 -0.97
C LEU A 321 -32.41 -28.79 -1.19
N GLN A 322 -32.83 -29.49 -2.25
CA GLN A 322 -34.25 -29.72 -2.55
C GLN A 322 -34.94 -30.56 -1.45
N SER A 323 -34.27 -31.57 -0.90
CA SER A 323 -34.85 -32.36 0.20
C SER A 323 -35.00 -31.55 1.49
N LEU A 324 -34.03 -30.69 1.81
CA LEU A 324 -34.14 -29.76 2.94
C LEU A 324 -35.32 -28.78 2.76
N ALA A 325 -35.51 -28.25 1.54
CA ALA A 325 -36.64 -27.38 1.23
C ALA A 325 -38.00 -28.11 1.30
N ALA A 326 -38.07 -29.34 0.76
CA ALA A 326 -39.28 -30.16 0.82
C ALA A 326 -39.67 -30.53 2.27
N ALA A 327 -38.69 -30.68 3.16
CA ALA A 327 -38.89 -30.88 4.59
C ALA A 327 -39.22 -29.59 5.36
N GLY A 328 -39.30 -28.43 4.70
CA GLY A 328 -39.58 -27.14 5.32
C GLY A 328 -38.44 -26.60 6.20
N LEU A 329 -37.22 -27.13 6.05
CA LEU A 329 -36.06 -26.75 6.88
C LEU A 329 -35.35 -25.49 6.37
N ILE A 330 -35.51 -25.17 5.08
CA ILE A 330 -35.03 -23.94 4.43
C ILE A 330 -36.09 -23.48 3.41
N ARG A 331 -36.07 -22.20 3.05
CA ARG A 331 -37.02 -21.63 2.08
C ARG A 331 -36.89 -22.24 0.68
N SER A 332 -38.01 -22.60 0.07
CA SER A 332 -38.04 -23.26 -1.24
C SER A 332 -37.77 -22.31 -2.42
N ASP A 333 -38.15 -21.03 -2.31
CA ASP A 333 -37.97 -20.02 -3.36
C ASP A 333 -36.49 -19.70 -3.62
N ILE A 334 -35.67 -19.63 -2.57
CA ILE A 334 -34.22 -19.43 -2.70
C ILE A 334 -33.53 -20.66 -3.29
N VAL A 335 -33.94 -21.88 -2.90
CA VAL A 335 -33.37 -23.11 -3.47
C VAL A 335 -33.71 -23.24 -4.94
N ALA A 336 -34.95 -22.91 -5.34
CA ALA A 336 -35.36 -22.91 -6.74
C ALA A 336 -34.58 -21.91 -7.61
N ARG A 337 -34.01 -20.84 -7.03
CA ARG A 337 -33.14 -19.91 -7.75
C ARG A 337 -31.76 -20.49 -8.02
N VAL A 338 -31.18 -21.18 -7.05
CA VAL A 338 -29.82 -21.74 -7.12
C VAL A 338 -29.73 -23.02 -7.95
N THR A 339 -30.85 -23.74 -8.08
CA THR A 339 -30.93 -25.06 -8.72
C THR A 339 -31.40 -25.03 -10.18
N ARG A 340 -31.62 -23.83 -10.74
CA ARG A 340 -31.81 -23.59 -12.19
C ARG A 340 -30.47 -23.59 -12.90
#